data_AF-A0A6I6L541-F1
#
_entry.id   AF-A0A6I6L541-F1
#
_cell.length_a   1.000
_cell.length_b   1.000
_cell.length_c   1.000
_cell.angle_alpha   90.00
_cell.angle_beta   90.00
_cell.angle_gamma   90.00
#
_symmetry.space_group_name_H-M   'P 1'
#
loop_
_entity.id
_entity.type
_entity.pdbx_description
1 polymer ?
#
loop_
_entity_poly.entity_id
_entity_poly.type
_entity_poly.pdbx_seq_one_letter_code
_entity_poly.pdbx_strand_id
1 'polypeptide(L)'
;MRKICAIFVTLGFAASVNANGPAANFIEGRYYLAGDSNCRWYEIASPTRITCLDKDGEPNGHFRDALDDDQLRAFQNTPAGPSEEQLAYQRAYQAQQARELADQLRQTGDYFREIARTTQQAPVYTAPEAAPITQAEGETIICLRAGIYVRCRK
;
A
#
# COMPACT_ATOMS: atom_id res chain seq x y z
N MET A 1 -13.17 -34.35 64.01
CA MET A 1 -12.55 -33.06 63.61
C MET A 1 -11.60 -33.33 62.45
N ARG A 2 -11.99 -33.01 61.21
CA ARG A 2 -11.11 -33.09 60.04
C ARG A 2 -11.20 -31.75 59.31
N LYS A 3 -10.10 -30.99 59.36
CA LYS A 3 -9.93 -29.73 58.65
C LYS A 3 -9.59 -30.06 57.20
N ILE A 4 -10.52 -29.82 56.29
CA ILE A 4 -10.27 -29.84 54.84
C ILE A 4 -9.80 -28.44 54.47
N CYS A 5 -8.48 -28.26 54.38
CA CYS A 5 -7.88 -27.07 53.77
C CYS A 5 -8.11 -27.15 52.26
N ALA A 6 -9.15 -26.47 51.78
CA ALA A 6 -9.35 -26.22 50.36
C ALA A 6 -8.33 -25.16 49.92
N ILE A 7 -7.21 -25.62 49.35
CA ILE A 7 -6.25 -24.79 48.62
C ILE A 7 -6.92 -24.44 47.28
N PHE A 8 -7.53 -23.26 47.20
CA PHE A 8 -7.91 -22.66 45.93
C PHE A 8 -6.64 -22.14 45.25
N VAL A 9 -6.10 -22.95 44.36
CA VAL A 9 -5.11 -22.52 43.36
C VAL A 9 -5.82 -21.58 42.39
N THR A 10 -5.80 -20.28 42.67
CA THR A 10 -6.17 -19.25 41.70
C THR A 10 -5.05 -19.10 40.67
N LEU A 11 -5.00 -20.06 39.75
CA LEU A 11 -4.28 -19.94 38.49
C LEU A 11 -5.11 -19.08 37.54
N GLY A 12 -4.48 -18.06 36.95
CA GLY A 12 -5.00 -17.35 35.79
C GLY A 12 -5.70 -16.04 36.08
N PHE A 13 -4.95 -15.02 36.54
CA PHE A 13 -5.21 -13.67 36.07
C PHE A 13 -4.94 -13.64 34.56
N ALA A 14 -5.88 -14.11 33.76
CA ALA A 14 -6.01 -13.64 32.40
C ALA A 14 -6.31 -12.15 32.53
N ALA A 15 -5.30 -11.32 32.30
CA ALA A 15 -5.51 -9.91 32.04
C ALA A 15 -6.43 -9.84 30.81
N SER A 16 -7.73 -9.69 31.06
CA SER A 16 -8.67 -9.22 30.07
C SER A 16 -8.27 -7.79 29.78
N VAL A 17 -7.28 -7.62 28.90
CA VAL A 17 -7.05 -6.38 28.19
C VAL A 17 -8.41 -5.96 27.67
N ASN A 18 -8.97 -4.91 28.26
CA ASN A 18 -10.16 -4.28 27.72
C ASN A 18 -9.78 -3.84 26.30
N ALA A 19 -10.20 -4.62 25.31
CA ALA A 19 -9.98 -4.40 23.89
C ALA A 19 -10.76 -3.18 23.36
N ASN A 20 -11.01 -2.18 24.20
CA ASN A 20 -11.78 -0.99 23.90
C ASN A 20 -10.89 0.19 23.47
N GLY A 21 -9.59 -0.07 23.26
CA GLY A 21 -8.71 0.91 22.63
C GLY A 21 -9.03 1.05 21.14
N PRO A 22 -8.80 2.22 20.54
CA PRO A 22 -8.98 2.40 19.10
C PRO A 22 -8.05 1.42 18.35
N ALA A 23 -8.65 0.54 17.55
CA ALA A 23 -7.94 -0.42 16.73
C ALA A 23 -7.87 0.08 15.28
N ALA A 24 -6.75 -0.18 14.61
CA ALA A 24 -6.66 0.08 13.19
C ALA A 24 -7.56 -0.89 12.42
N ASN A 25 -8.53 -0.35 11.69
CA ASN A 25 -9.44 -1.09 10.83
C ASN A 25 -9.22 -0.67 9.37
N PHE A 26 -9.16 -1.65 8.47
CA PHE A 26 -8.96 -1.40 7.04
C PHE A 26 -10.32 -1.34 6.33
N ILE A 27 -10.66 -0.18 5.81
CA ILE A 27 -11.96 0.13 5.20
C ILE A 27 -11.69 0.83 3.86
N GLU A 28 -12.19 0.28 2.76
CA GLU A 28 -12.05 0.84 1.41
C GLU A 28 -10.62 1.24 0.99
N GLY A 29 -9.61 0.46 1.39
CA GLY A 29 -8.23 0.74 1.00
C GLY A 29 -7.45 1.63 1.96
N ARG A 30 -8.05 2.09 3.06
CA ARG A 30 -7.40 2.96 4.05
C ARG A 30 -7.58 2.45 5.48
N TYR A 31 -6.68 2.88 6.36
CA TYR A 31 -6.73 2.53 7.78
C TYR A 31 -7.42 3.63 8.58
N TYR A 32 -8.29 3.24 9.50
CA TYR A 32 -8.98 4.14 10.42
C TYR A 32 -8.85 3.63 11.85
N LEU A 33 -8.80 4.54 12.81
CA LEU A 33 -8.84 4.21 14.24
C LEU A 33 -10.30 4.06 14.69
N ALA A 34 -10.80 2.83 14.70
CA ALA A 34 -12.18 2.48 15.03
C ALA A 34 -12.25 1.30 16.01
N GLY A 35 -13.44 0.99 16.53
CA GLY A 35 -13.65 -0.11 17.48
C GLY A 35 -13.47 0.26 18.95
N ASP A 36 -13.23 1.55 19.27
CA ASP A 36 -13.33 2.05 20.63
C ASP A 36 -14.79 2.34 21.04
N SER A 37 -15.01 2.70 22.30
CA SER A 37 -16.35 2.99 22.82
C SER A 37 -17.06 4.14 22.09
N ASN A 38 -16.31 5.01 21.43
CA ASN A 38 -16.83 6.20 20.76
C ASN A 38 -17.13 5.93 19.27
N CYS A 39 -16.53 4.88 18.70
CA CYS A 39 -16.64 4.54 17.28
C CYS A 39 -16.73 3.02 17.06
N ARG A 40 -17.72 2.40 17.73
CA ARG A 40 -17.98 0.96 17.58
C ARG A 40 -18.63 0.63 16.24
N TRP A 41 -19.58 1.46 15.82
CA TRP A 41 -20.22 1.40 14.52
C TRP A 41 -19.83 2.65 13.73
N TYR A 42 -19.75 2.52 12.41
CA TYR A 42 -19.33 3.62 11.56
C TYR A 42 -19.97 3.52 10.17
N GLU A 43 -20.10 4.68 9.53
CA GLU A 43 -20.48 4.85 8.14
C GLU A 43 -19.40 5.64 7.40
N ILE A 44 -19.24 5.39 6.11
CA ILE A 44 -18.25 6.08 5.26
C ILE A 44 -18.85 7.40 4.79
N ALA A 45 -18.41 8.51 5.40
CA ALA A 45 -18.85 9.85 5.00
C ALA A 45 -18.07 10.38 3.79
N SER A 46 -16.79 10.04 3.68
CA SER A 46 -15.95 10.34 2.53
C SER A 46 -14.81 9.32 2.38
N PRO A 47 -14.07 9.33 1.26
CA PRO A 47 -12.95 8.40 1.05
C PRO A 47 -11.82 8.51 2.08
N THR A 48 -11.80 9.56 2.91
CA THR A 48 -10.78 9.78 3.95
C THR A 48 -11.39 10.01 5.32
N ARG A 49 -12.70 9.81 5.51
CA ARG A 49 -13.39 10.10 6.77
C ARG A 49 -14.56 9.15 6.99
N ILE A 50 -14.61 8.61 8.20
CA ILE A 50 -15.76 7.84 8.70
C ILE A 50 -16.51 8.66 9.77
N THR A 51 -17.83 8.51 9.78
CA THR A 51 -18.70 9.01 10.85
C THR A 51 -18.99 7.89 11.81
N CYS A 52 -18.80 8.12 13.10
CA CYS A 52 -19.12 7.14 14.12
C CYS A 52 -20.63 7.16 14.42
N LEU A 53 -21.22 5.98 14.55
CA LEU A 53 -22.63 5.80 14.86
C LEU A 53 -22.79 5.38 16.32
N ASP A 54 -23.89 5.79 16.93
CA ASP A 54 -24.31 5.31 18.23
C ASP A 54 -24.94 3.91 18.13
N LYS A 55 -25.47 3.42 19.26
CA LYS A 55 -26.14 2.10 19.36
C LYS A 55 -27.45 2.02 18.57
N ASP A 56 -28.05 3.16 18.27
CA ASP A 56 -29.32 3.27 17.56
C ASP A 56 -29.06 3.43 16.04
N GLY A 57 -27.78 3.53 15.64
CA GLY A 57 -27.35 3.67 14.25
C GLY A 57 -27.28 5.12 13.78
N GLU A 58 -27.42 6.08 14.68
CA GLU A 58 -27.46 7.50 14.36
C GLU A 58 -26.06 8.15 14.48
N PRO A 59 -25.74 9.17 13.66
CA PRO A 59 -24.48 9.89 13.76
C PRO A 59 -24.32 10.59 15.11
N ASN A 60 -23.28 10.23 15.86
CA ASN A 60 -23.03 10.81 17.19
C ASN A 60 -22.21 12.12 17.14
N GLY A 61 -21.92 12.64 15.95
CA GLY A 61 -21.10 13.83 15.73
C GLY A 61 -19.59 13.61 15.90
N HIS A 62 -19.13 12.39 16.18
CA HIS A 62 -17.72 12.04 16.15
C HIS A 62 -17.32 11.54 14.76
N PHE A 63 -16.16 12.02 14.30
CA PHE A 63 -15.59 11.64 13.02
C PHE A 63 -14.16 11.14 13.23
N ARG A 64 -13.73 10.22 12.37
CA ARG A 64 -12.33 9.76 12.31
C ARG A 64 -11.83 9.92 10.90
N ASP A 65 -10.68 10.55 10.77
CA ASP A 65 -9.97 10.63 9.50
C ASP A 65 -9.16 9.34 9.27
N ALA A 66 -8.91 9.05 8.00
CA ALA A 66 -7.98 8.01 7.60
C ALA A 66 -6.59 8.32 8.16
N LEU A 67 -5.94 7.31 8.71
CA LEU A 67 -4.55 7.38 9.14
C LEU A 67 -3.66 7.69 7.92
N ASP A 68 -2.81 8.70 8.08
CA ASP A 68 -1.72 8.95 7.14
C ASP A 68 -0.63 7.88 7.27
N ASP A 69 0.21 7.73 6.25
CA ASP A 69 1.28 6.72 6.23
C ASP A 69 2.25 6.88 7.41
N ASP A 70 2.53 8.13 7.79
CA ASP A 70 3.37 8.44 8.95
C ASP A 70 2.69 8.05 10.27
N GLN A 71 1.38 8.26 10.39
CA GLN A 71 0.61 7.84 11.56
C GLN A 71 0.49 6.33 11.63
N LEU A 72 0.39 5.66 10.48
CA LEU A 72 0.36 4.21 10.41
C LEU A 72 1.69 3.61 10.86
N ARG A 73 2.83 4.18 10.45
CA ARG A 73 4.16 3.77 10.95
C ARG A 73 4.28 4.01 12.45
N ALA A 74 3.78 5.15 12.95
CA ALA A 74 3.78 5.41 14.38
C ALA A 74 2.94 4.36 15.13
N PHE A 75 1.75 4.02 14.63
CA PHE A 75 0.86 3.03 15.21
C PHE A 75 1.43 1.60 15.18
N GLN A 76 2.18 1.24 14.12
CA GLN A 76 2.88 -0.06 14.07
C GLN A 76 4.00 -0.17 15.12
N ASN A 77 4.59 0.95 15.52
CA ASN A 77 5.68 0.99 16.48
C ASN A 77 5.21 1.19 17.93
N THR A 78 3.91 1.42 18.18
CA THR A 78 3.38 1.51 19.54
C THR A 78 3.06 0.11 20.08
N PRO A 79 3.18 -0.11 21.41
CA PRO A 79 2.80 -1.38 22.05
C PRO A 79 1.29 -1.70 21.97
N ALA A 80 0.48 -0.73 21.53
CA ALA A 80 -0.94 -0.89 21.21
C ALA A 80 -1.17 -1.16 19.70
N GLY A 81 -0.10 -1.45 18.96
CA GLY A 81 -0.13 -1.69 17.52
C GLY A 81 -1.01 -2.87 17.12
N PRO A 82 -1.18 -3.08 15.80
CA PRO A 82 -2.05 -4.12 15.28
C PRO A 82 -1.62 -5.47 15.84
N SER A 83 -2.62 -6.28 16.23
CA SER A 83 -2.35 -7.62 16.75
C SER A 83 -1.53 -8.43 15.74
N GLU A 84 -0.70 -9.33 16.23
CA GLU A 84 0.17 -10.17 15.40
C GLU A 84 -0.61 -10.91 14.29
N GLU A 85 -1.87 -11.24 14.57
CA GLU A 85 -2.81 -11.84 13.63
C GLU A 85 -3.20 -10.91 12.47
N GLN A 86 -3.47 -9.63 12.73
CA GLN A 86 -3.73 -8.65 11.67
C GLN A 86 -2.49 -8.42 10.80
N LEU A 87 -1.31 -8.38 11.42
CA LEU A 87 -0.06 -8.23 10.68
C LEU A 87 0.22 -9.46 9.79
N ALA A 88 -0.12 -10.66 10.27
CA ALA A 88 0.00 -11.89 9.50
C ALA A 88 -0.93 -11.91 8.29
N TYR A 89 -2.18 -11.46 8.44
CA TYR A 89 -3.13 -11.34 7.33
C TYR A 89 -2.63 -10.36 6.27
N GLN A 90 -2.09 -9.21 6.69
CA GLN A 90 -1.52 -8.21 5.78
C GLN A 90 -0.33 -8.77 5.00
N ARG A 91 0.58 -9.48 5.67
CA ARG A 91 1.72 -10.15 5.01
C ARG A 91 1.27 -11.23 4.04
N ALA A 92 0.22 -11.99 4.38
CA ALA A 92 -0.32 -13.01 3.49
C ALA A 92 -0.89 -12.40 2.20
N TYR A 93 -1.61 -11.28 2.31
CA TYR A 93 -2.14 -10.57 1.15
C TYR A 93 -1.03 -9.99 0.27
N GLN A 94 -0.03 -9.34 0.86
CA GLN A 94 1.13 -8.85 0.11
C GLN A 94 1.92 -9.99 -0.54
N ALA A 95 2.08 -11.13 0.15
CA ALA A 95 2.76 -12.29 -0.40
C ALA A 95 2.04 -12.89 -1.62
N GLN A 96 0.71 -12.79 -1.68
CA GLN A 96 -0.05 -13.20 -2.86
C GLN A 96 0.23 -12.30 -4.06
N GLN A 97 0.15 -10.97 -3.91
CA GLN A 97 0.51 -10.04 -5.00
C GLN A 97 1.97 -10.19 -5.44
N ALA A 98 2.88 -10.37 -4.48
CA ALA A 98 4.29 -10.57 -4.79
C ALA A 98 4.55 -11.87 -5.56
N ARG A 99 3.77 -12.93 -5.31
CA ARG A 99 3.85 -14.18 -6.08
C ARG A 99 3.39 -14.00 -7.52
N GLU A 100 2.26 -13.34 -7.74
CA GLU A 100 1.77 -13.05 -9.09
C GLU A 100 2.78 -12.22 -9.90
N LEU A 101 3.36 -11.19 -9.27
CA LEU A 101 4.41 -10.39 -9.88
C LEU A 101 5.69 -11.21 -10.13
N ALA A 102 6.09 -12.07 -9.19
CA ALA A 102 7.26 -12.92 -9.34
C ALA A 102 7.11 -13.92 -10.49
N ASP A 103 5.91 -14.47 -10.70
CA ASP A 103 5.61 -15.35 -11.83
C ASP A 103 5.67 -14.59 -13.16
N GLN A 104 5.16 -13.35 -13.21
CA GLN A 104 5.27 -12.48 -14.37
C GLN A 104 6.74 -12.11 -14.68
N LEU A 105 7.53 -11.84 -13.64
CA LEU A 105 8.97 -11.56 -13.76
C LEU A 105 9.76 -12.80 -14.22
N ARG A 106 9.42 -14.01 -13.78
CA ARG A 106 10.05 -15.24 -14.28
C ARG A 106 9.80 -15.43 -15.77
N GLN A 107 8.55 -15.28 -16.21
CA GLN A 107 8.20 -15.38 -17.63
C GLN A 107 8.92 -14.31 -18.48
N THR A 108 9.01 -13.09 -17.96
CA THR A 108 9.75 -12.00 -18.62
C THR A 108 11.25 -12.29 -18.67
N GLY A 109 11.81 -12.86 -17.59
CA GLY A 109 13.22 -13.26 -17.53
C GLY A 109 13.58 -14.33 -18.54
N ASP A 110 12.72 -15.33 -18.74
CA ASP A 110 12.93 -16.39 -19.73
C ASP A 110 12.85 -15.83 -21.17
N TYR A 111 11.91 -14.91 -21.45
CA TYR A 111 11.82 -14.21 -22.74
C TYR A 111 13.09 -13.40 -23.05
N PHE A 112 13.61 -12.64 -22.08
CA PHE A 112 14.86 -11.90 -22.25
C PHE A 112 16.07 -12.81 -22.45
N ARG A 113 16.10 -13.96 -21.78
CA ARG A 113 17.18 -14.95 -21.91
C ARG A 113 17.17 -15.61 -23.30
N GLU A 114 16.01 -15.75 -23.91
CA GLU A 114 15.85 -16.24 -25.30
C GLU A 114 16.25 -15.19 -26.35
N ILE A 115 15.90 -13.91 -26.13
CA ILE A 115 16.39 -12.78 -26.95
C ILE A 115 17.93 -12.70 -26.89
N ALA A 116 18.51 -12.85 -25.71
CA ALA A 116 19.96 -12.79 -25.55
C ALA A 116 20.70 -13.89 -26.35
N ARG A 117 20.09 -15.07 -26.50
CA ARG A 117 20.65 -16.16 -27.32
C ARG A 117 20.49 -15.92 -28.82
N THR A 118 19.38 -15.30 -29.25
CA THR A 118 19.13 -15.02 -30.68
C THR A 118 19.92 -13.81 -31.18
N THR A 119 20.24 -12.85 -30.32
CA THR A 119 21.01 -11.64 -30.70
C THR A 119 22.50 -11.91 -31.00
N GLN A 120 23.07 -13.07 -30.61
CA GLN A 120 24.45 -13.43 -30.99
C GLN A 120 24.60 -13.80 -32.48
N GLN A 121 23.50 -13.93 -33.23
CA GLN A 121 23.50 -14.12 -34.69
C GLN A 121 22.96 -12.89 -35.44
N ALA A 122 22.97 -11.71 -34.83
CA ALA A 122 22.60 -10.50 -35.54
C ALA A 122 23.64 -10.20 -36.64
N PRO A 123 23.26 -10.12 -37.94
CA PRO A 123 24.17 -9.74 -39.00
C PRO A 123 24.75 -8.35 -38.72
N VAL A 124 26.06 -8.21 -38.92
CA VAL A 124 26.78 -6.95 -38.80
C VAL A 124 26.11 -5.92 -39.70
N TYR A 125 25.37 -4.98 -39.09
CA TYR A 125 24.77 -3.87 -39.79
C TYR A 125 25.87 -2.88 -40.17
N THR A 126 26.27 -2.88 -41.44
CA THR A 126 27.04 -1.78 -42.04
C THR A 126 26.09 -0.62 -42.28
N ALA A 127 26.22 0.43 -41.47
CA ALA A 127 25.44 1.65 -41.64
C ALA A 127 25.71 2.29 -43.02
N PRO A 128 24.69 2.64 -43.80
CA PRO A 128 24.88 3.37 -45.05
C PRO A 128 25.49 4.75 -44.74
N GLU A 129 26.52 5.13 -45.50
CA GLU A 129 27.18 6.41 -45.37
C GLU A 129 26.17 7.55 -45.59
N ALA A 130 26.01 8.40 -44.58
CA ALA A 130 25.13 9.55 -44.66
C ALA A 130 25.70 10.56 -45.66
N ALA A 131 24.89 10.93 -46.66
CA ALA A 131 25.21 12.02 -47.55
C ALA A 131 25.43 13.32 -46.75
N PRO A 132 26.46 14.13 -47.07
CA PRO A 132 26.76 15.34 -46.35
C PRO A 132 25.58 16.32 -46.40
N ILE A 133 25.19 16.81 -45.23
CA ILE A 133 24.16 17.82 -45.06
C ILE A 133 24.71 19.11 -45.65
N THR A 134 24.22 19.49 -46.82
CA THR A 134 24.41 20.84 -47.36
C THR A 134 23.77 21.82 -46.38
N GLN A 135 24.61 22.60 -45.69
CA GLN A 135 24.18 23.72 -44.86
C GLN A 135 23.44 24.71 -45.76
N ALA A 136 22.11 24.73 -45.65
CA ALA A 136 21.32 25.83 -46.16
C ALA A 136 21.54 27.02 -45.21
N GLU A 137 22.20 28.07 -45.71
CA GLU A 137 22.45 29.35 -45.04
C GLU A 137 21.15 30.14 -44.82
N GLY A 138 20.22 29.60 -44.03
CA GLY A 138 19.00 30.30 -43.66
C GLY A 138 18.58 29.91 -42.25
N GLU A 139 18.56 30.90 -41.35
CA GLU A 139 18.10 30.79 -39.96
C GLU A 139 16.84 29.93 -39.85
N THR A 140 17.00 28.66 -39.50
CA THR A 140 15.87 27.73 -39.39
C THR A 140 15.47 27.62 -37.94
N ILE A 141 14.33 28.24 -37.61
CA ILE A 141 13.74 28.17 -36.26
C ILE A 141 13.20 26.76 -36.04
N ILE A 142 13.75 26.05 -35.06
CA ILE A 142 13.29 24.71 -34.69
C ILE A 142 12.24 24.84 -33.58
N CYS A 143 11.02 24.43 -33.87
CA CYS A 143 9.93 24.36 -32.90
C CYS A 143 9.68 22.92 -32.46
N LEU A 144 9.74 22.68 -31.15
CA LEU A 144 9.34 21.41 -30.55
C LEU A 144 7.94 21.58 -29.97
N ARG A 145 7.03 20.69 -30.36
CA ARG A 145 5.65 20.64 -29.87
C ARG A 145 5.50 19.49 -28.87
N ALA A 146 5.16 19.82 -27.63
CA ALA A 146 4.80 18.86 -26.59
C ALA A 146 3.38 19.19 -26.11
N GLY A 147 2.38 18.47 -26.64
CA GLY A 147 0.97 18.72 -26.37
C GLY A 147 0.47 20.06 -26.93
N ILE A 148 -0.11 20.90 -26.06
CA ILE A 148 -0.56 22.27 -26.41
C ILE A 148 0.55 23.31 -26.34
N TYR A 149 1.75 22.95 -25.87
CA TYR A 149 2.87 23.88 -25.74
C TYR A 149 3.82 23.73 -26.94
N VAL A 150 4.16 24.86 -27.56
CA VAL A 150 5.17 24.95 -28.61
C VAL A 150 6.30 25.82 -28.10
N ARG A 151 7.53 25.29 -28.13
CA ARG A 151 8.74 26.05 -27.82
C ARG A 151 9.63 26.11 -29.05
N CYS A 152 9.82 27.31 -29.58
CA CYS A 152 10.68 27.58 -30.71
C CYS A 152 12.01 28.16 -30.22
N ARG A 153 13.11 27.64 -30.75
CA ARG A 153 14.45 28.20 -30.55
C ARG A 153 14.99 28.69 -31.88
N LYS A 154 15.61 29.86 -31.85
CA LYS A 154 16.35 30.44 -32.97
C LYS A 154 17.78 29.92 -32.93
#